data_AF-A0A5A5RFU5-F1
#
_entry.id   AF-A0A5A5RFU5-F1
#
_cell.length_a   1.000
_cell.length_b   1.000
_cell.length_c   1.000
_cell.angle_alpha   90.00
_cell.angle_beta   90.00
_cell.angle_gamma   90.00
#
_symmetry.space_group_name_H-M   'P 1'
#
loop_
_entity.id
_entity.type
_entity.pdbx_description
1 polymer ?
#
loop_
_entity_poly.entity_id
_entity_poly.type
_entity_poly.pdbx_seq_one_letter_code
_entity_poly.pdbx_strand_id
1 'polypeptide(L)'
;MLAVANLEEESWLDNEHIDNFPCADLRTIDQLWVKYSNGRFGFSVQKRIYQGLGGTREYNREIWEKFGDKVGWREGGSWLSYIDITFEMKAPKGQLPCDCWGF
;
A
#
# COMPACT_ATOMS: atom_id res chain seq x y z
N MET A 1 1.51 -9.13 7.67
CA MET A 1 2.46 -8.07 8.08
C MET A 1 2.71 -8.13 9.59
N LEU A 2 1.68 -7.98 10.43
CA LEU A 2 1.80 -8.07 11.91
C LEU A 2 2.51 -9.35 12.42
N ALA A 3 2.14 -10.52 11.90
CA ALA A 3 2.81 -11.79 12.24
C ALA A 3 4.33 -11.78 11.97
N VAL A 4 4.76 -11.17 10.86
CA VAL A 4 6.19 -11.07 10.50
C VAL A 4 6.93 -10.12 11.44
N ALA A 5 6.24 -9.12 11.97
CA ALA A 5 6.78 -8.18 12.96
C ALA A 5 6.68 -8.69 14.41
N ASN A 6 6.14 -9.90 14.65
CA ASN A 6 5.79 -10.42 15.98
C ASN A 6 4.81 -9.51 16.76
N LEU A 7 3.87 -8.89 16.05
CA LEU A 7 2.88 -7.95 16.58
C LEU A 7 1.45 -8.43 16.36
N GLU A 8 1.20 -9.74 16.48
CA GLU A 8 -0.12 -10.33 16.20
C GLU A 8 -1.23 -9.84 17.15
N GLU A 9 -0.85 -9.41 18.34
CA GLU A 9 -1.76 -8.83 19.34
C GLU A 9 -2.01 -7.32 19.13
N GLU A 10 -1.20 -6.67 18.30
CA GLU A 10 -1.35 -5.25 17.95
C GLU A 10 -2.18 -5.07 16.68
N SER A 11 -2.68 -3.85 16.46
CA SER A 11 -3.51 -3.53 15.29
C SER A 11 -2.75 -2.79 14.18
N TRP A 12 -1.54 -2.29 14.42
CA TRP A 12 -0.77 -1.51 13.45
C TRP A 12 0.75 -1.71 13.58
N LEU A 13 1.49 -1.27 12.55
CA LEU A 13 2.95 -1.16 12.58
C LEU A 13 3.34 0.32 12.67
N ASP A 14 4.22 0.68 13.61
CA ASP A 14 4.81 2.02 13.63
C ASP A 14 6.09 2.09 12.75
N ASN A 15 6.74 3.25 12.75
CA ASN A 15 7.94 3.48 11.96
C ASN A 15 9.11 2.55 12.36
N GLU A 16 9.26 2.23 13.65
CA GLU A 16 10.36 1.37 14.13
C GLU A 16 10.15 -0.07 13.65
N HIS A 17 8.92 -0.56 13.70
CA HIS A 17 8.60 -1.89 13.17
C HIS A 17 8.77 -1.97 11.66
N ILE A 18 8.41 -0.91 10.92
CA ILE A 18 8.60 -0.85 9.46
C ILE A 18 10.08 -0.78 9.08
N ASP A 19 10.88 0.01 9.79
CA ASP A 19 12.32 0.14 9.54
C ASP A 19 13.09 -1.17 9.81
N ASN A 20 12.60 -1.98 10.75
CA ASN A 20 13.18 -3.27 11.10
C ASN A 20 12.49 -4.46 10.39
N PHE A 21 11.54 -4.21 9.49
CA PHE A 21 10.78 -5.27 8.84
C PHE A 21 11.71 -6.17 8.00
N PRO A 22 11.64 -7.51 8.15
CA PRO A 22 12.49 -8.44 7.40
C PRO A 22 12.40 -8.24 5.88
N CYS A 23 13.53 -7.87 5.27
CA CYS A 23 13.61 -7.61 3.83
C CYS A 23 13.20 -8.81 2.97
N ALA A 24 13.50 -10.03 3.42
CA ALA A 24 13.17 -11.25 2.70
C ALA A 24 11.66 -11.48 2.62
N ASP A 25 10.96 -11.30 3.74
CA ASP A 25 9.51 -11.43 3.82
C ASP A 25 8.79 -10.34 3.04
N LEU A 26 9.20 -9.07 3.19
CA LEU A 26 8.63 -7.96 2.41
C LEU A 26 8.78 -8.20 0.90
N ARG A 27 9.96 -8.67 0.47
CA ARG A 27 10.22 -9.02 -0.92
C ARG A 27 9.35 -10.18 -1.39
N THR A 28 9.16 -11.20 -0.55
CA THR A 28 8.33 -12.36 -0.89
C THR A 28 6.86 -11.94 -1.08
N ILE A 29 6.32 -11.14 -0.15
CA ILE A 29 4.96 -10.61 -0.25
C ILE A 29 4.79 -9.77 -1.52
N ASP A 30 5.72 -8.86 -1.80
CA ASP A 30 5.69 -8.05 -3.02
C ASP A 30 5.73 -8.91 -4.30
N GLN A 31 6.62 -9.90 -4.36
CA GLN A 31 6.74 -10.79 -5.51
C GLN A 31 5.47 -11.60 -5.76
N LEU A 32 4.79 -12.05 -4.70
CA LEU A 32 3.51 -12.74 -4.84
C LEU A 32 2.44 -11.81 -5.42
N TRP A 33 2.31 -10.59 -4.88
CA TRP A 33 1.40 -9.59 -5.43
C TRP A 33 1.69 -9.29 -6.90
N VAL A 34 2.94 -9.02 -7.26
CA VAL A 34 3.35 -8.71 -8.63
C VAL A 34 3.06 -9.89 -9.56
N LYS A 35 3.44 -11.11 -9.18
CA LYS A 35 3.32 -12.30 -10.03
C LYS A 35 1.86 -12.63 -10.34
N TYR A 36 1.02 -12.68 -9.30
CA TYR A 36 -0.38 -13.11 -9.46
C TYR A 36 -1.33 -11.99 -9.91
N SER A 37 -0.87 -10.75 -9.93
CA SER A 37 -1.61 -9.60 -10.49
C SER A 37 -1.21 -9.22 -11.91
N ASN A 38 -0.33 -9.99 -12.57
CA ASN A 38 0.27 -9.62 -13.86
C ASN A 38 0.97 -8.24 -13.80
N GLY A 39 1.72 -7.99 -12.73
CA GLY A 39 2.50 -6.77 -12.51
C GLY A 39 1.69 -5.52 -12.17
N ARG A 40 0.43 -5.68 -11.75
CA ARG A 40 -0.47 -4.57 -11.44
C ARG A 40 -0.43 -4.14 -9.97
N PHE A 41 -0.19 -5.07 -9.06
CA PHE A 41 -0.24 -4.88 -7.62
C PHE A 41 1.10 -5.19 -6.96
N GLY A 42 1.31 -4.67 -5.76
CA GLY A 42 2.52 -4.84 -4.96
C GLY A 42 3.11 -3.53 -4.45
N PHE A 43 3.85 -3.62 -3.35
CA PHE A 43 4.54 -2.49 -2.73
C PHE A 43 5.57 -1.83 -3.66
N SER A 44 6.25 -2.61 -4.49
CA SER A 44 7.20 -2.07 -5.48
C SER A 44 6.49 -1.29 -6.59
N VAL A 45 5.26 -1.68 -6.93
CA VAL A 45 4.41 -0.94 -7.89
C VAL A 45 3.94 0.38 -7.27
N GLN A 46 3.43 0.32 -6.04
CA GLN A 46 3.03 1.50 -5.27
C GLN A 46 4.18 2.48 -5.09
N LYS A 47 5.36 1.99 -4.67
CA LYS A 47 6.58 2.80 -4.52
C LYS A 47 6.94 3.55 -5.79
N ARG A 48 6.91 2.90 -6.96
CA ARG A 48 7.20 3.56 -8.24
C ARG A 48 6.20 4.66 -8.58
N ILE A 49 4.92 4.44 -8.28
CA ILE A 49 3.87 5.43 -8.50
C ILE A 49 4.07 6.62 -7.55
N TYR A 50 4.25 6.36 -6.26
CA TYR A 50 4.45 7.37 -5.22
C TYR A 50 5.68 8.25 -5.49
N GLN A 51 6.83 7.62 -5.80
CA GLN A 51 8.05 8.34 -6.18
C GLN A 51 7.88 9.13 -7.49
N GLY A 52 7.13 8.60 -8.45
CA GLY A 52 6.80 9.31 -9.70
C GLY A 52 5.95 10.57 -9.48
N LEU A 53 5.25 10.68 -8.36
CA LEU A 53 4.52 11.88 -7.94
C LEU A 53 5.36 12.83 -7.07
N GLY A 54 6.65 12.53 -6.87
CA GLY A 54 7.56 13.30 -6.02
C GLY A 54 7.60 12.84 -4.57
N GLY A 55 6.98 11.70 -4.25
CA GLY A 55 6.93 11.18 -2.88
C GLY A 55 8.31 10.82 -2.32
N THR A 56 8.57 11.28 -1.10
CA THR A 56 9.78 10.98 -0.32
C THR A 56 9.40 10.23 0.96
N ARG A 57 10.38 10.02 1.85
CA ARG A 57 10.12 9.37 3.15
C ARG A 57 9.28 10.27 4.06
N GLU A 58 9.40 11.58 3.90
CA GLU A 58 8.63 12.58 4.62
C GLU A 58 7.19 12.62 4.11
N TYR A 59 6.24 12.67 5.03
CA TYR A 59 4.84 12.80 4.68
C TYR A 59 4.57 14.15 4.00
N ASN A 60 3.96 14.09 2.82
CA ASN A 60 3.42 15.25 2.13
C ASN A 60 1.97 14.99 1.78
N ARG A 61 1.06 15.79 2.35
CA ARG A 61 -0.38 15.62 2.16
C ARG A 61 -0.81 15.68 0.70
N GLU A 62 -0.32 16.65 -0.07
CA GLU A 62 -0.71 16.82 -1.48
C GLU A 62 -0.28 15.63 -2.33
N ILE A 63 0.94 15.11 -2.09
CA ILE A 63 1.45 13.93 -2.80
C ILE A 63 0.68 12.68 -2.37
N TRP A 64 0.36 12.55 -1.08
CA TRP A 64 -0.42 11.43 -0.56
C TRP A 64 -1.84 11.38 -1.14
N GLU A 65 -2.50 12.55 -1.22
CA GLU A 65 -3.81 12.69 -1.84
C GLU A 65 -3.76 12.33 -3.35
N LYS A 66 -2.79 12.87 -4.09
CA LYS A 66 -2.56 12.52 -5.52
C LYS A 66 -2.27 11.03 -5.71
N PHE A 67 -1.52 10.44 -4.79
CA PHE A 67 -1.23 9.01 -4.80
C PHE A 67 -2.51 8.20 -4.59
N GLY A 68 -3.30 8.53 -3.58
CA GLY A 68 -4.60 7.90 -3.31
C GLY A 68 -5.55 7.96 -4.51
N ASP A 69 -5.64 9.12 -5.17
CA ASP A 69 -6.43 9.27 -6.40
C ASP A 69 -5.88 8.36 -7.52
N LYS A 70 -4.55 8.23 -7.63
CA LYS A 70 -3.89 7.46 -8.69
C LYS A 70 -4.07 5.95 -8.53
N VAL A 71 -4.05 5.45 -7.30
CA VAL A 71 -4.17 4.02 -6.99
C VAL A 71 -5.60 3.60 -6.68
N GLY A 72 -6.57 4.53 -6.69
CA GLY A 72 -7.98 4.22 -6.45
C GLY A 72 -8.31 4.00 -4.98
N TRP A 73 -7.67 4.73 -4.08
CA TRP A 73 -8.03 4.79 -2.65
C TRP A 73 -8.84 6.04 -2.31
N ARG A 74 -9.02 6.94 -3.28
CA ARG A 74 -9.83 8.15 -3.15
C ARG A 74 -10.71 8.34 -4.36
N GLU A 75 -11.92 8.83 -4.12
CA GLU A 75 -12.87 9.22 -5.15
C GLU A 75 -13.59 10.51 -4.72
N GLY A 76 -13.73 11.47 -5.64
CA GLY A 76 -14.41 12.74 -5.33
C GLY A 76 -13.76 13.56 -4.21
N GLY A 77 -12.47 13.33 -3.91
CA GLY A 77 -11.74 13.99 -2.81
C GLY A 77 -11.84 13.28 -1.45
N SER A 78 -12.63 12.21 -1.34
CA SER A 78 -12.81 11.43 -0.12
C SER A 78 -12.02 10.13 -0.15
N TRP A 79 -11.44 9.73 0.97
CA TRP A 79 -10.82 8.41 1.13
C TRP A 79 -11.89 7.33 1.19
N LEU A 80 -11.69 6.26 0.42
CA LEU A 80 -12.58 5.11 0.38
C LEU A 80 -12.40 4.24 1.61
N SER A 81 -13.49 3.67 2.11
CA SER A 81 -13.42 2.60 3.11
C SER A 81 -12.90 1.32 2.46
N TYR A 82 -12.34 0.41 3.27
CA TYR A 82 -11.95 -0.93 2.81
C TYR A 82 -13.08 -1.65 2.07
N ILE A 83 -14.33 -1.47 2.52
CA ILE A 83 -15.52 -2.10 1.95
C ILE A 83 -15.79 -1.59 0.51
N ASP A 84 -15.33 -0.38 0.19
CA ASP A 84 -15.52 0.24 -1.12
C ASP A 84 -14.36 -0.07 -2.09
N ILE A 85 -13.29 -0.73 -1.61
CA ILE A 85 -12.17 -1.14 -2.45
C ILE A 85 -12.56 -2.32 -3.34
N THR A 86 -12.32 -2.18 -4.64
CA THR A 86 -12.61 -3.23 -5.62
C THR A 86 -11.49 -4.28 -5.64
N PHE A 87 -11.82 -5.53 -5.28
CA PHE A 87 -10.89 -6.67 -5.32
C PHE A 87 -10.94 -7.43 -6.66
N GLU A 88 -10.71 -6.71 -7.76
CA GLU A 88 -10.70 -7.29 -9.10
C GLU A 88 -9.39 -7.05 -9.83
N MET A 89 -9.06 -7.90 -10.80
CA MET A 89 -7.87 -7.71 -11.65
C MET A 89 -7.91 -6.43 -12.50
N LYS A 90 -9.12 -5.87 -12.72
CA LYS A 90 -9.32 -4.62 -13.47
C LYS A 90 -9.14 -3.36 -12.61
N ALA A 91 -9.00 -3.49 -11.30
CA ALA A 91 -8.68 -2.41 -10.37
C ALA A 91 -7.51 -1.54 -10.84
N PRO A 92 -7.47 -0.24 -10.49
CA PRO A 92 -6.32 0.63 -10.76
C PRO A 92 -4.98 0.02 -10.35
N LYS A 93 -3.94 0.34 -11.11
CA LYS A 93 -2.59 -0.16 -10.85
C LYS A 93 -2.11 0.36 -9.49
N GLY A 94 -1.62 -0.53 -8.64
CA GLY A 94 -1.17 -0.22 -7.28
C GLY A 94 -2.29 -0.17 -6.24
N GLN A 95 -3.56 -0.44 -6.59
CA GLN A 95 -4.66 -0.42 -5.61
C GLN A 95 -4.44 -1.42 -4.48
N LEU A 96 -3.80 -2.56 -4.78
CA LEU A 96 -3.50 -3.60 -3.81
C LEU A 96 -2.00 -3.82 -3.66
N PRO A 97 -1.54 -4.23 -2.46
CA PRO A 97 -2.32 -4.33 -1.21
C PRO A 97 -2.78 -2.95 -0.68
N CYS A 98 -4.04 -2.80 -0.20
CA CYS A 98 -4.46 -1.54 0.44
C CYS A 98 -4.04 -1.51 1.91
N ASP A 99 -3.58 -0.36 2.36
CA ASP A 99 -3.45 -0.01 3.78
C ASP A 99 -4.72 0.73 4.26
N CYS A 100 -5.86 0.06 4.12
CA CYS A 100 -7.19 0.59 4.44
C CYS A 100 -7.67 -0.04 5.76
N TRP A 101 -6.99 0.20 6.89
CA TRP A 101 -7.60 -0.03 8.20
C TRP A 101 -8.28 1.26 8.64
N GLY A 102 -9.55 1.13 9.04
CA GLY A 102 -10.49 2.25 9.21
C GLY A 102 -9.91 3.43 10.00
N PHE A 103 -10.12 4.62 9.45
CA PHE A 103 -9.96 5.89 10.15
C PHE A 103 -10.94 6.00 11.32
#